data_AF-A0A0U0SP58-F1
#
_entry.id   AF-A0A0U0SP58-F1
#
_cell.length_a   1.000
_cell.length_b   1.000
_cell.length_c   1.000
_cell.angle_alpha   90.00
_cell.angle_beta   90.00
_cell.angle_gamma   90.00
#
_symmetry.space_group_name_H-M   'P 1'
#
loop_
_entity.id
_entity.type
_entity.pdbx_description
1 polymer ?
#
loop_
_entity_poly.entity_id
_entity_poly.type
_entity_poly.pdbx_seq_one_letter_code
_entity_poly.pdbx_strand_id
1 'polypeptide(L)'
;MLAGFIRVVTNRRVFTEPTSPQDAWQAVDALLAAPAAMRLRPGERHWMAFRQLASDVDANGNDIADAHLAAYALENNATWLSADRGFARFRRLRWRHPLDGQTHL
;
A
#
# COMPACT_ATOMS: atom_id res chain seq x y z
N MET A 1 0.08 2.99 -4.69
CA MET A 1 0.23 3.88 -5.87
C MET A 1 0.31 5.32 -5.39
N LEU A 2 1.32 6.09 -5.84
CA LEU A 2 1.52 7.48 -5.41
C LEU A 2 0.36 8.40 -5.82
N ALA A 3 -0.22 8.18 -7.00
CA ALA A 3 -1.43 8.91 -7.43
C ALA A 3 -2.63 8.68 -6.49
N GLY A 4 -2.74 7.48 -5.89
CA GLY A 4 -3.77 7.16 -4.90
C GLY A 4 -3.60 7.96 -3.61
N PHE A 5 -2.36 8.14 -3.15
CA PHE A 5 -2.03 9.00 -2.01
C PHE A 5 -2.45 10.46 -2.30
N ILE A 6 -2.01 11.03 -3.41
CA ILE A 6 -2.34 12.42 -3.80
C ILE A 6 -3.86 12.60 -3.89
N ARG A 7 -4.56 11.68 -4.55
CA ARG A 7 -6.03 11.70 -4.67
C ARG A 7 -6.73 11.74 -3.31
N VAL A 8 -6.20 11.03 -2.31
CA VAL A 8 -6.82 10.94 -0.98
C VAL A 8 -6.53 12.20 -0.17
N VAL A 9 -5.25 12.57 0.00
CA VAL A 9 -4.84 13.68 0.89
C VAL A 9 -5.34 15.05 0.44
N THR A 10 -5.62 15.22 -0.86
CA THR A 10 -6.16 16.47 -1.42
C THR A 10 -7.70 16.52 -1.46
N ASN A 11 -8.40 15.47 -1.01
CA ASN A 11 -9.85 15.35 -1.17
C ASN A 11 -10.65 16.01 -0.03
N ARG A 12 -11.36 17.10 -0.36
CA ARG A 12 -12.27 17.83 0.56
C ARG A 12 -13.45 17.02 1.08
N ARG A 13 -13.80 15.90 0.45
CA ARG A 13 -14.84 14.99 0.97
C ARG A 13 -14.33 14.06 2.06
N VAL A 14 -13.00 13.90 2.17
CA VAL A 14 -12.36 13.05 3.18
C VAL A 14 -11.82 13.90 4.33
N PHE A 15 -11.23 15.06 4.02
CA PHE A 15 -10.61 15.95 5.00
C PHE A 15 -11.31 17.31 5.03
N THR A 16 -11.59 17.82 6.23
CA THR A 16 -12.09 19.18 6.45
C THR A 16 -11.09 20.22 5.93
N GLU A 17 -9.81 20.01 6.22
CA GLU A 17 -8.68 20.78 5.70
C GLU A 17 -7.75 19.82 4.92
N PRO A 18 -7.98 19.64 3.60
CA PRO A 18 -7.12 18.76 2.81
C PRO A 18 -5.73 19.36 2.63
N THR A 19 -4.75 18.49 2.45
CA THR A 19 -3.39 18.88 2.04
C THR A 19 -3.44 19.66 0.73
N SER A 20 -2.65 20.73 0.61
CA SER A 20 -2.55 21.46 -0.65
C SER A 20 -1.94 20.55 -1.74
N PRO A 21 -2.29 20.75 -3.03
CA PRO A 21 -1.65 19.98 -4.10
C PRO A 21 -0.12 20.10 -4.09
N GLN A 22 0.41 21.28 -3.77
CA GLN A 22 1.84 21.54 -3.70
C GLN A 22 2.52 20.68 -2.62
N ASP A 23 1.98 20.67 -1.40
CA ASP A 23 2.55 19.90 -0.30
C ASP A 23 2.43 18.39 -0.55
N ALA A 24 1.33 17.96 -1.19
CA ALA A 24 1.16 16.55 -1.57
C ALA A 24 2.22 16.07 -2.57
N TRP A 25 2.57 16.90 -3.57
CA TRP A 25 3.66 16.61 -4.50
C TRP A 25 5.02 16.62 -3.81
N GLN A 26 5.29 17.62 -2.95
CA GLN A 26 6.53 17.67 -2.17
C GLN A 26 6.73 16.41 -1.32
N ALA A 27 5.68 15.90 -0.68
CA ALA A 27 5.74 14.67 0.08
C ALA A 27 6.08 13.44 -0.79
N VAL A 28 5.50 13.37 -1.99
CA VAL A 28 5.79 12.29 -2.96
C VAL A 28 7.23 12.38 -3.47
N ASP A 29 7.70 13.58 -3.81
CA ASP A 29 9.07 13.80 -4.28
C ASP A 29 10.10 13.46 -3.20
N ALA A 30 9.84 13.86 -1.94
CA ALA A 30 10.68 13.51 -0.81
C ALA A 30 10.75 11.98 -0.59
N LEU A 31 9.62 11.27 -0.71
CA LEU A 31 9.59 9.81 -0.62
C LEU A 31 10.39 9.16 -1.75
N LEU A 32 10.27 9.66 -2.99
CA LEU A 32 11.00 9.15 -4.15
C LEU A 32 12.50 9.41 -4.08
N ALA A 33 12.92 10.50 -3.43
CA ALA A 33 14.31 10.86 -3.23
C ALA A 33 14.96 10.18 -2.02
N ALA A 34 14.17 9.57 -1.12
CA ALA A 34 14.68 8.96 0.09
C ALA A 34 15.64 7.79 -0.22
N PRO A 35 16.85 7.74 0.37
CA PRO A 35 17.84 6.69 0.07
C PRO A 35 17.36 5.26 0.35
N ALA A 36 16.46 5.10 1.32
CA ALA A 36 15.88 3.81 1.69
C ALA A 36 14.65 3.42 0.84
N ALA A 37 14.16 4.30 -0.03
CA ALA A 37 13.00 4.02 -0.86
C ALA A 37 13.40 3.34 -2.18
N MET A 38 12.63 2.33 -2.58
CA MET A 38 12.80 1.64 -3.85
C MET A 38 11.49 1.66 -4.64
N ARG A 39 11.59 1.98 -5.94
CA ARG A 39 10.45 1.90 -6.86
C ARG A 39 10.24 0.45 -7.29
N LEU A 40 9.13 -0.15 -6.87
CA LEU A 40 8.71 -1.44 -7.35
C LEU A 40 8.07 -1.31 -8.74
N ARG A 41 8.43 -2.22 -9.64
CA ARG A 41 7.77 -2.42 -10.93
C ARG A 41 7.16 -3.82 -10.94
N PRO A 42 5.95 -3.99 -11.48
CA PRO A 42 5.34 -5.30 -11.57
C PRO A 42 6.20 -6.19 -12.48
N GLY A 43 6.56 -7.38 -12.00
CA GLY A 43 7.21 -8.39 -12.83
C GLY A 43 6.19 -9.21 -13.61
N GLU A 44 6.67 -10.21 -14.35
CA GLU A 44 5.82 -11.05 -15.22
C GLU A 44 4.72 -11.79 -14.45
N ARG A 45 4.97 -12.12 -13.18
CA ARG A 45 4.03 -12.89 -12.34
C ARG A 45 3.05 -12.02 -11.59
N HIS A 46 3.25 -10.70 -11.59
CA HIS A 46 2.46 -9.76 -10.80
C HIS A 46 0.96 -9.88 -11.06
N TRP A 47 0.55 -9.92 -12.33
CA TRP A 47 -0.86 -9.98 -12.71
C TRP A 47 -1.56 -11.25 -12.22
N MET A 48 -0.85 -12.39 -12.29
CA MET A 48 -1.37 -13.67 -11.79
C MET A 48 -1.49 -13.65 -10.26
N ALA A 49 -0.47 -13.15 -9.57
CA ALA A 49 -0.48 -13.02 -8.11
C ALA A 49 -1.62 -12.10 -7.63
N PHE A 50 -1.77 -10.94 -8.28
CA PHE A 50 -2.86 -10.01 -8.03
C PHE A 50 -4.24 -10.65 -8.22
N ARG A 51 -4.49 -11.29 -9.37
CA ARG A 51 -5.78 -11.96 -9.60
C ARG A 51 -6.07 -13.03 -8.57
N GLN A 52 -5.07 -13.84 -8.20
CA GLN A 52 -5.27 -14.86 -7.18
C GLN A 52 -5.59 -14.26 -5.81
N LEU A 53 -4.85 -13.24 -5.38
CA LEU A 53 -5.10 -12.56 -4.11
C LEU A 53 -6.48 -11.88 -4.06
N ALA A 54 -6.91 -11.29 -5.17
CA ALA A 54 -8.24 -10.70 -5.30
C ALA A 54 -9.33 -11.78 -5.15
N SER A 55 -9.20 -12.91 -5.86
CA SER A 55 -10.13 -14.02 -5.77
C SER A 55 -10.16 -14.68 -4.38
N ASP A 56 -9.01 -14.82 -3.72
CA ASP A 56 -8.90 -15.47 -2.41
C ASP A 56 -9.75 -14.79 -1.32
N VAL A 57 -10.10 -13.51 -1.51
CA VAL A 57 -10.81 -12.68 -0.54
C VAL A 57 -12.11 -12.09 -1.09
N ASP A 58 -12.53 -12.54 -2.27
CA ASP A 58 -13.67 -11.99 -3.02
C ASP A 58 -13.62 -10.45 -3.16
N ALA A 59 -12.43 -9.94 -3.48
CA ALA A 59 -12.14 -8.52 -3.52
C ALA A 59 -13.01 -7.79 -4.55
N ASN A 60 -13.66 -6.72 -4.13
CA ASN A 60 -14.46 -5.86 -4.97
C ASN A 60 -14.27 -4.38 -4.58
N GLY A 61 -14.61 -3.46 -5.49
CA GLY A 61 -14.56 -2.02 -5.23
C GLY A 61 -13.22 -1.56 -4.64
N ASN A 62 -13.26 -1.08 -3.40
CA ASN A 62 -12.08 -0.54 -2.70
C ASN A 62 -11.02 -1.61 -2.39
N ASP A 63 -11.40 -2.89 -2.27
CA ASP A 63 -10.46 -3.99 -1.96
C ASP A 63 -9.46 -4.28 -3.09
N ILE A 64 -9.80 -3.89 -4.32
CA ILE A 64 -8.97 -4.12 -5.51
C ILE A 64 -7.60 -3.45 -5.37
N ALA A 65 -7.56 -2.25 -4.79
CA ALA A 65 -6.30 -1.54 -4.56
C ALA A 65 -5.42 -2.29 -3.56
N ASP A 66 -6.00 -2.86 -2.50
CA ASP A 66 -5.27 -3.61 -1.48
C ASP A 66 -4.72 -4.92 -2.05
N ALA A 67 -5.53 -5.66 -2.81
CA ALA A 67 -5.08 -6.88 -3.49
C ALA A 67 -3.92 -6.58 -4.45
N HIS A 68 -3.99 -5.46 -5.18
CA HIS A 68 -2.92 -5.03 -6.08
C HIS A 68 -1.62 -4.68 -5.32
N LEU A 69 -1.72 -3.99 -4.18
CA LEU A 69 -0.57 -3.69 -3.33
C LEU A 69 0.02 -4.95 -2.67
N ALA A 70 -0.82 -5.85 -2.17
CA ALA A 70 -0.41 -7.12 -1.59
C ALA A 70 0.35 -7.99 -2.60
N ALA A 71 0.00 -7.93 -3.89
CA ALA A 71 0.70 -8.64 -4.95
C ALA A 71 2.17 -8.21 -5.09
N TYR A 72 2.50 -6.93 -4.91
CA TYR A 72 3.89 -6.48 -4.90
C TYR A 72 4.69 -7.14 -3.78
N ALA A 73 4.13 -7.18 -2.56
CA ALA A 73 4.81 -7.79 -1.43
C ALA A 73 4.99 -9.30 -1.62
N LEU A 74 3.96 -9.99 -2.14
CA LEU A 74 4.05 -11.42 -2.44
C LEU A 74 5.10 -11.70 -3.52
N GLU A 75 5.10 -10.95 -4.62
CA GLU A 75 6.05 -11.11 -5.73
C GLU A 75 7.50 -10.89 -5.31
N ASN A 76 7.74 -9.93 -4.42
CA ASN A 76 9.08 -9.61 -3.93
C ASN A 76 9.48 -10.43 -2.70
N ASN A 77 8.68 -11.43 -2.29
CA ASN A 77 8.87 -12.17 -1.06
C ASN A 77 9.17 -11.24 0.13
N ALA A 78 8.41 -10.14 0.23
CA ALA A 78 8.58 -9.11 1.25
C ALA A 78 7.58 -9.28 2.39
N THR A 79 7.86 -8.65 3.53
CA THR A 79 6.89 -8.51 4.61
C THR A 79 6.11 -7.21 4.39
N TRP A 80 4.79 -7.29 4.36
CA TRP A 80 3.91 -6.13 4.25
C TRP A 80 3.69 -5.51 5.62
N LEU A 81 4.24 -4.32 5.83
CA LEU A 81 4.02 -3.54 7.04
C LEU A 81 2.87 -2.56 6.81
N SER A 82 1.77 -2.74 7.53
CA SER A 82 0.62 -1.84 7.46
C SER A 82 -0.14 -1.82 8.78
N ALA A 83 -0.58 -0.63 9.21
CA ALA A 83 -1.46 -0.49 10.37
C ALA A 83 -2.89 -0.97 10.08
N ASP A 84 -3.25 -1.12 8.80
CA ASP A 84 -4.53 -1.65 8.38
C ASP A 84 -4.57 -3.17 8.57
N ARG A 85 -5.37 -3.61 9.54
CA ARG A 85 -5.58 -5.03 9.86
C ARG A 85 -6.36 -5.77 8.77
N GLY A 86 -7.01 -5.06 7.84
CA GLY A 86 -7.68 -5.66 6.69
C GLY A 86 -6.77 -6.54 5.84
N PHE A 87 -5.46 -6.28 5.83
CA PHE A 87 -4.50 -7.12 5.11
C PHE A 87 -4.34 -8.54 5.69
N ALA A 88 -4.75 -8.79 6.94
CA ALA A 88 -4.70 -10.12 7.55
C ALA A 88 -5.58 -11.15 6.81
N ARG A 89 -6.55 -10.71 6.00
CA ARG A 89 -7.39 -11.60 5.19
C ARG A 89 -6.63 -12.28 4.04
N PHE A 90 -5.54 -11.68 3.56
CA PHE A 90 -4.69 -12.25 2.50
C PHE A 90 -3.74 -13.31 3.09
N ARG A 91 -4.22 -14.56 3.23
CA ARG A 91 -3.47 -15.65 3.90
C ARG A 91 -2.07 -15.93 3.34
N ARG A 92 -1.81 -15.56 2.08
CA ARG A 92 -0.52 -15.74 1.40
C ARG A 92 0.48 -14.62 1.68
N LEU A 93 0.03 -13.53 2.29
CA LEU A 93 0.84 -12.35 2.59
C LEU A 93 1.47 -12.49 3.98
N ARG A 94 2.78 -12.28 4.08
CA ARG A 94 3.41 -12.04 5.39
C ARG A 94 3.12 -10.60 5.81
N TRP A 95 2.02 -10.39 6.52
CA TRP A 95 1.64 -9.09 7.05
C TRP A 95 2.07 -8.94 8.52
N ARG A 96 2.49 -7.74 8.91
CA ARG A 96 2.70 -7.34 10.30
C ARG A 96 2.25 -5.90 10.50
N HIS A 97 1.72 -5.60 11.69
CA HIS A 97 1.52 -4.22 12.08
C HIS A 97 2.89 -3.55 12.36
N PRO A 98 3.16 -2.32 11.90
CA PRO A 98 4.46 -1.67 12.06
C PRO A 98 4.90 -1.49 13.51
N LEU A 99 3.95 -1.38 14.44
CA LEU A 99 4.21 -1.23 15.87
C LEU A 99 4.25 -2.56 16.63
N ASP A 100 3.97 -3.70 15.99
CA ASP A 100 4.06 -5.00 16.65
C ASP A 100 5.53 -5.36 16.89
N GLY A 101 5.92 -5.39 18.17
CA GLY A 101 7.29 -5.65 18.60
C GLY A 101 8.07 -4.40 19.02
N GLN A 102 7.45 -3.22 19.04
CA GLN A 102 7.97 -2.05 19.74
C GLN A 102 7.62 -2.11 21.24
N THR A 103 8.10 -3.14 21.93
CA THR A 103 8.16 -3.09 23.40
C THR A 103 9.33 -2.18 23.74
N HIS A 104 9.05 -0.93 24.08
CA HIS A 104 10.02 -0.02 24.66
C HIS A 104 10.54 -0.63 25.98
N LEU A 105 11.84 -0.91 26.02
CA LEU A 105 12.65 -0.71 27.23
C LEU A 105 12.95 0.79 27.37
#